data_AF-A0A828RWY0-F1
#
_entry.id   AF-A0A828RWY0-F1
#
_cell.length_a   1.000
_cell.length_b   1.000
_cell.length_c   1.000
_cell.angle_alpha   90.00
_cell.angle_beta   90.00
_cell.angle_gamma   90.00
#
_symmetry.space_group_name_H-M   'P 1'
#
loop_
_entity.id
_entity.type
_entity.pdbx_description
1 polymer ?
#
loop_
_entity_poly.entity_id
_entity_poly.type
_entity_poly.pdbx_seq_one_letter_code
_entity_poly.pdbx_strand_id
1 'polypeptide(L)'
;MKKKLIKDQHIIWMTMILSILILVFYLLSYTKEAWILFLIMFIFERIITPYTGKSFEHTLDQLGEILDKDLDESESKRVLKVIVSLIAFVIVAIGIYIYALISHPLLFTILMLAEIIDKIIEKFILKRV
;
A
#
# COMPACT_ATOMS: atom_id res chain seq x y z
N MET A 1 5.61 12.75 22.12
CA MET A 1 4.55 12.56 21.11
C MET A 1 4.78 13.34 19.81
N LYS A 2 4.99 14.67 19.82
CA LYS A 2 5.25 15.49 18.59
C LYS A 2 6.34 14.98 17.64
N LYS A 3 7.40 14.34 18.16
CA LYS A 3 8.51 13.78 17.35
C LYS A 3 8.20 12.43 16.67
N LYS A 4 7.22 11.67 17.16
CA LYS A 4 6.90 10.33 16.60
C LYS A 4 6.09 10.46 15.31
N LEU A 5 5.13 11.39 15.30
CA LEU A 5 4.27 11.68 14.15
C LEU A 5 5.01 12.15 12.89
N ILE A 6 6.04 13.00 13.07
CA ILE A 6 6.85 13.50 11.94
C ILE A 6 7.63 12.36 11.30
N LYS A 7 8.14 11.43 12.12
CA LYS A 7 8.91 10.29 11.63
C LYS A 7 8.04 9.33 10.84
N ASP A 8 6.81 9.09 11.33
CA ASP A 8 5.94 8.07 10.75
C ASP A 8 5.13 8.60 9.55
N GLN A 9 4.84 9.90 9.48
CA GLN A 9 4.21 10.51 8.30
C GLN A 9 5.02 10.24 7.04
N HIS A 10 6.33 10.54 7.03
CA HIS A 10 7.17 10.28 5.85
C HIS A 10 7.17 8.81 5.42
N ILE A 11 7.04 7.88 6.37
CA ILE A 11 6.94 6.45 6.09
C ILE A 11 5.65 6.15 5.32
N ILE A 12 4.51 6.71 5.74
CA ILE A 12 3.20 6.58 5.05
C ILE A 12 3.29 7.04 3.59
N TRP A 13 3.82 8.25 3.37
CA TRP A 13 3.95 8.78 2.01
C TRP A 13 4.85 7.90 1.15
N MET A 14 5.95 7.41 1.71
CA MET A 14 6.87 6.52 1.00
C MET A 14 6.24 5.17 0.67
N THR A 15 5.49 4.55 1.60
CA THR A 15 4.77 3.30 1.31
C THR A 15 3.71 3.50 0.24
N MET A 16 2.91 4.57 0.30
CA MET A 16 1.89 4.86 -0.72
C MET A 16 2.50 5.08 -2.11
N ILE A 17 3.58 5.86 -2.21
CA ILE A 17 4.28 6.08 -3.48
C ILE A 17 4.85 4.76 -3.99
N LEU A 18 5.49 3.97 -3.12
CA LEU A 18 6.06 2.68 -3.48
C LEU A 18 4.98 1.71 -3.98
N SER A 19 3.82 1.64 -3.32
CA SER A 19 2.70 0.80 -3.76
C SER A 19 2.21 1.16 -5.16
N ILE A 20 2.08 2.47 -5.47
CA ILE A 20 1.72 2.89 -6.84
C ILE A 20 2.82 2.51 -7.83
N LEU A 21 4.09 2.75 -7.49
CA LEU A 21 5.22 2.42 -8.37
C LEU A 21 5.29 0.92 -8.67
N ILE A 22 5.01 0.07 -7.68
CA ILE A 22 4.96 -1.38 -7.87
C ILE A 22 3.81 -1.76 -8.81
N LEU A 23 2.62 -1.18 -8.62
CA LEU A 23 1.47 -1.44 -9.50
C LEU A 23 1.75 -1.03 -10.95
N VAL A 24 2.35 0.15 -11.14
CA VAL A 24 2.78 0.65 -12.46
C VAL A 24 3.87 -0.24 -13.04
N PHE A 25 4.81 -0.72 -12.22
CA PHE A 25 5.84 -1.63 -12.66
C PHE A 25 5.25 -2.96 -13.16
N TYR A 26 4.25 -3.53 -12.48
CA TYR A 26 3.56 -4.73 -12.98
C TYR A 26 2.91 -4.49 -14.32
N LEU A 27 2.22 -3.36 -14.48
CA LEU A 27 1.60 -3.00 -15.74
C LEU A 27 2.62 -2.89 -16.88
N LEU A 28 3.74 -2.19 -16.64
CA LEU A 28 4.79 -1.99 -17.65
C LEU A 28 5.54 -3.29 -17.97
N SER A 29 5.94 -4.05 -16.95
CA SER A 29 6.67 -5.30 -17.15
C SER A 29 5.81 -6.35 -17.84
N TYR A 30 4.51 -6.39 -17.56
CA TYR A 30 3.56 -7.25 -18.27
C TYR A 30 3.37 -6.80 -19.73
N THR A 31 3.09 -5.52 -19.98
CA THR A 31 2.84 -4.99 -21.34
C THR A 31 4.07 -5.01 -22.25
N LYS A 32 5.27 -4.96 -21.68
CA LYS A 32 6.53 -5.08 -22.42
C LYS A 32 7.06 -6.52 -22.49
N GLU A 33 6.26 -7.50 -22.08
CA GLU A 33 6.63 -8.93 -22.06
C GLU A 33 7.95 -9.22 -21.30
N ALA A 34 8.28 -8.37 -20.32
CA ALA A 34 9.46 -8.51 -19.49
C ALA A 34 9.19 -9.48 -18.33
N TRP A 35 8.78 -10.71 -18.65
CA TRP A 35 8.27 -11.71 -17.71
C TRP A 35 9.23 -12.05 -16.58
N ILE A 36 10.55 -12.06 -16.85
CA ILE A 36 11.56 -12.33 -15.82
C ILE A 36 11.56 -11.22 -14.77
N LEU A 37 11.54 -9.95 -15.20
CA LEU A 37 11.48 -8.80 -14.29
C LEU A 37 10.15 -8.75 -13.53
N PHE A 38 9.05 -9.07 -14.21
CA PHE A 38 7.74 -9.23 -13.57
C PHE A 38 7.81 -10.27 -12.45
N LEU A 39 8.30 -11.48 -12.72
CA LEU A 39 8.37 -12.57 -11.76
C LEU A 39 9.29 -12.28 -10.57
N ILE A 40 10.46 -11.67 -10.81
CA ILE A 40 11.38 -11.28 -9.74
C ILE A 40 10.70 -10.31 -8.78
N MET A 41 10.09 -9.25 -9.33
CA MET A 41 9.38 -8.27 -8.52
C MET A 41 8.18 -8.89 -7.83
N PHE A 42 7.47 -9.78 -8.52
CA PHE A 42 6.32 -10.50 -8.01
C PHE A 42 6.70 -11.30 -6.75
N ILE A 43 7.74 -12.13 -6.82
CA ILE A 43 8.18 -12.92 -5.68
C ILE A 43 8.68 -12.02 -4.53
N PHE A 44 9.45 -10.98 -4.86
CA PHE A 44 10.04 -10.11 -3.85
C PHE A 44 9.01 -9.33 -3.04
N GLU A 45 8.01 -8.74 -3.70
CA GLU A 45 6.92 -8.05 -3.02
C GLU A 45 6.18 -9.01 -2.07
N ARG A 46 5.81 -10.21 -2.52
CA ARG A 46 5.13 -11.25 -1.73
C ARG A 46 5.86 -11.58 -0.41
N ILE A 47 7.20 -11.57 -0.43
CA ILE A 47 8.02 -11.83 0.77
C ILE A 47 7.96 -10.65 1.75
N ILE A 48 7.85 -9.42 1.24
CA ILE A 48 7.91 -8.19 2.02
C ILE A 48 6.53 -7.76 2.54
N THR A 49 5.47 -7.96 1.75
CA THR A 49 4.09 -7.54 2.05
C THR A 49 3.63 -7.90 3.47
N PRO A 50 3.85 -9.12 4.00
CA PRO A 50 3.43 -9.46 5.36
C PRO A 50 4.08 -8.60 6.46
N TYR A 51 5.29 -8.09 6.21
CA TYR A 51 6.02 -7.24 7.16
C TYR A 51 5.63 -5.77 7.05
N THR A 52 5.32 -5.29 5.84
CA THR A 52 4.94 -3.89 5.60
C THR A 52 3.46 -3.64 5.88
N GLY A 53 2.58 -4.62 5.64
CA GLY A 53 1.14 -4.53 5.88
C GLY A 53 0.81 -4.17 7.34
N LYS A 54 1.40 -4.88 8.30
CA LYS A 54 1.24 -4.58 9.74
C LYS A 54 1.68 -3.17 10.12
N SER A 55 2.78 -2.68 9.53
CA SER A 55 3.25 -1.33 9.79
C SER A 55 2.28 -0.28 9.25
N PHE A 56 1.64 -0.56 8.12
CA PHE A 56 0.65 0.33 7.52
C PHE A 56 -0.65 0.36 8.33
N GLU A 57 -1.19 -0.80 8.70
CA GLU A 57 -2.37 -0.92 9.57
C GLU A 57 -2.16 -0.21 10.91
N HIS A 58 -1.04 -0.47 11.58
CA HIS A 58 -0.71 0.20 12.83
C HIS A 58 -0.65 1.72 12.69
N THR A 59 -0.26 2.21 11.51
CA THR A 59 -0.21 3.65 11.25
C THR A 59 -1.59 4.25 10.98
N LEU A 60 -2.50 3.49 10.36
CA LEU A 60 -3.90 3.90 10.22
C LEU A 60 -4.61 3.91 11.57
N ASP A 61 -4.37 2.93 12.43
CA ASP A 61 -4.91 2.88 13.79
C ASP A 61 -4.45 4.10 14.61
N GLN A 62 -3.15 4.41 14.56
CA GLN A 62 -2.62 5.62 15.19
C GLN A 62 -3.26 6.90 14.64
N LEU A 63 -3.54 6.97 13.33
CA LEU A 63 -4.22 8.12 12.73
C LEU A 63 -5.65 8.27 13.28
N GLY A 64 -6.35 7.15 13.49
CA GLY A 64 -7.68 7.13 14.14
C GLY A 64 -7.62 7.64 15.57
N GLU A 65 -6.70 7.13 16.39
CA GLU A 65 -6.53 7.56 17.80
C GLU A 65 -6.17 9.05 17.95
N ILE A 66 -5.60 9.66 16.92
CA ILE A 66 -5.25 11.08 16.90
C ILE A 66 -6.46 11.93 16.53
N LEU A 67 -7.33 11.42 15.66
CA LEU A 67 -8.56 12.11 15.26
C LEU A 67 -9.53 12.27 16.44
N ASP A 68 -9.47 11.36 17.41
CA ASP A 68 -10.27 11.38 18.63
C ASP A 68 -9.75 12.31 19.74
N LYS A 69 -8.60 12.97 19.53
CA LYS A 69 -8.00 13.89 20.51
C LYS A 69 -8.31 15.34 20.15
N ASP A 70 -8.36 16.21 21.17
CA ASP A 70 -8.37 17.66 20.96
C ASP A 70 -7.04 18.09 20.31
N LEU A 71 -7.09 18.31 19.00
CA LEU A 71 -5.94 18.73 18.19
C LEU A 71 -5.83 20.26 18.17
N ASP A 72 -4.61 20.77 18.29
CA ASP A 72 -4.34 22.17 17.99
C ASP A 72 -4.52 22.44 16.48
N GLU A 73 -4.69 23.72 16.09
CA GLU A 73 -4.96 24.08 14.69
C GLU A 73 -3.84 23.62 13.73
N SER A 74 -2.60 23.57 14.22
CA SER A 74 -1.43 23.17 13.42
C SER A 74 -1.37 21.66 13.20
N GLU A 75 -1.76 20.88 14.21
CA GLU A 75 -1.87 19.43 14.16
C GLU A 75 -3.08 19.00 13.31
N SER A 76 -4.23 19.67 13.48
CA SER A 76 -5.42 19.45 12.66
C SER A 76 -5.15 19.65 11.17
N LYS A 77 -4.50 20.76 10.78
CA LYS A 77 -4.11 21.00 9.37
C LYS A 77 -3.18 19.92 8.82
N ARG A 78 -2.29 19.37 9.66
CA ARG A 78 -1.34 18.32 9.26
C ARG A 78 -2.05 16.98 9.07
N VAL A 79 -2.91 16.58 10.01
CA VAL A 79 -3.71 15.35 9.92
C VAL A 79 -4.61 15.39 8.70
N LEU A 80 -5.27 16.53 8.45
CA LEU A 80 -6.08 16.74 7.26
C LEU A 80 -5.27 16.51 5.97
N LYS A 81 -4.02 16.99 5.90
CA LYS A 81 -3.14 16.77 4.75
C LYS A 81 -2.85 15.29 4.52
N VAL A 82 -2.64 14.51 5.60
CA VAL A 82 -2.43 13.06 5.50
C VAL A 82 -3.71 12.36 5.02
N ILE A 83 -4.87 12.70 5.56
CA ILE A 83 -6.15 12.13 5.13
C ILE A 83 -6.43 12.41 3.65
N VAL A 84 -6.26 13.66 3.21
CA VAL A 84 -6.44 14.05 1.81
C VAL A 84 -5.50 13.25 0.90
N SER A 85 -4.26 13.02 1.34
CA SER A 85 -3.30 12.22 0.57
C SER A 85 -3.70 10.74 0.48
N LEU A 86 -4.22 10.16 1.57
CA LEU A 86 -4.72 8.79 1.60
C LEU A 86 -5.90 8.62 0.64
N ILE A 87 -6.84 9.56 0.64
CA ILE A 87 -7.97 9.55 -0.29
C ILE A 87 -7.48 9.63 -1.73
N ALA A 88 -6.55 10.55 -2.04
CA ALA A 88 -5.98 10.67 -3.38
C ALA A 88 -5.29 9.39 -3.84
N PHE A 89 -4.52 8.74 -2.96
CA PHE A 89 -3.89 7.45 -3.22
C PHE A 89 -4.89 6.34 -3.50
N VAL A 90 -5.95 6.22 -2.71
CA VAL A 90 -7.01 5.21 -2.93
C VAL A 90 -7.67 5.41 -4.29
N ILE A 91 -7.98 6.66 -4.65
CA ILE A 91 -8.56 6.98 -5.96
C ILE A 91 -7.62 6.57 -7.09
N VAL A 92 -6.33 6.87 -6.99
CA VAL A 92 -5.32 6.50 -7.99
C VAL A 92 -5.20 4.98 -8.10
N ALA A 93 -5.09 4.27 -6.97
CA ALA A 93 -4.98 2.82 -6.94
C ALA A 93 -6.20 2.15 -7.58
N ILE A 94 -7.42 2.57 -7.23
CA ILE A 94 -8.66 2.09 -7.84
C ILE A 94 -8.64 2.35 -9.36
N GLY A 95 -8.22 3.53 -9.79
CA GLY A 95 -8.09 3.87 -11.21
C GLY A 95 -7.18 2.90 -11.97
N ILE A 96 -6.02 2.55 -11.41
CA ILE A 96 -5.10 1.59 -12.04
C ILE A 96 -5.71 0.17 -12.03
N TYR A 97 -6.40 -0.25 -10.97
CA TYR A 97 -7.08 -1.55 -10.94
C TYR A 97 -8.19 -1.65 -11.99
N ILE A 98 -9.02 -0.61 -12.15
CA ILE A 98 -10.05 -0.55 -13.19
C ILE A 98 -9.41 -0.62 -14.58
N TYR A 99 -8.32 0.13 -14.80
CA TYR A 99 -7.58 0.07 -16.06
C TYR A 99 -7.04 -1.35 -16.33
N ALA A 100 -6.40 -1.97 -15.34
CA ALA A 100 -5.89 -3.33 -15.47
C ALA A 100 -7.01 -4.34 -15.74
N LEU A 101 -8.17 -4.21 -15.08
CA LEU A 101 -9.34 -5.06 -15.30
C LEU A 101 -9.85 -4.99 -16.74
N ILE A 102 -9.95 -3.79 -17.31
CA ILE A 102 -10.51 -3.57 -18.65
C ILE A 102 -9.49 -3.90 -19.74
N SER A 103 -8.26 -3.40 -19.62
CA SER A 103 -7.24 -3.52 -20.68
C SER A 103 -6.41 -4.80 -20.60
N HIS A 104 -6.22 -5.35 -19.40
CA HIS A 104 -5.35 -6.51 -19.16
C HIS A 104 -5.97 -7.50 -18.13
N PRO A 105 -7.13 -8.11 -18.43
CA PRO A 105 -7.90 -8.90 -17.45
C PRO A 105 -7.12 -10.09 -16.86
N LEU A 106 -6.19 -10.68 -17.62
CA LEU A 106 -5.32 -11.74 -17.11
C LEU A 106 -4.33 -11.22 -16.06
N LEU A 107 -3.71 -10.05 -16.29
CA LEU A 107 -2.86 -9.40 -15.29
C LEU A 107 -3.66 -9.08 -14.03
N PHE A 108 -4.86 -8.52 -14.19
CA PHE A 108 -5.75 -8.26 -13.06
C PHE A 108 -6.02 -9.53 -12.25
N THR A 109 -6.32 -10.65 -12.92
CA THR A 109 -6.55 -11.95 -12.28
C THR A 109 -5.31 -12.41 -11.51
N ILE A 110 -4.11 -12.26 -12.09
CA ILE A 110 -2.84 -12.59 -11.42
C ILE A 110 -2.64 -11.75 -10.15
N LEU A 111 -2.93 -10.44 -10.21
CA LEU A 111 -2.82 -9.54 -9.05
C LEU A 111 -3.84 -9.90 -7.96
N MET A 112 -5.08 -10.26 -8.33
CA MET A 112 -6.09 -10.71 -7.36
C MET A 112 -5.71 -12.04 -6.70
N LEU A 113 -5.16 -12.98 -7.47
CA LEU A 113 -4.64 -14.24 -6.92
C LEU A 113 -3.47 -14.00 -5.98
N ALA A 114 -2.60 -13.03 -6.29
CA ALA A 114 -1.50 -12.65 -5.41
C ALA A 114 -1.98 -12.14 -4.06
N GLU A 115 -2.99 -11.26 -4.04
CA GLU A 115 -3.58 -10.75 -2.79
C GLU A 115 -4.16 -11.89 -1.91
N ILE A 116 -4.77 -12.90 -2.54
CA ILE A 116 -5.25 -14.09 -1.83
C ILE A 116 -4.07 -14.87 -1.25
N ILE A 117 -2.99 -15.04 -2.01
CA ILE A 117 -1.77 -15.72 -1.55
C ILE A 117 -1.16 -14.95 -0.37
N ASP A 118 -1.07 -13.63 -0.45
CA ASP A 118 -0.50 -12.79 0.60
C ASP A 118 -1.28 -12.96 1.92
N LYS A 119 -2.61 -12.94 1.88
CA LYS A 119 -3.46 -13.21 3.07
C LYS A 119 -3.27 -14.61 3.65
N ILE A 120 -3.06 -15.60 2.78
CA ILE A 120 -2.76 -16.98 3.19
C ILE A 120 -1.39 -17.02 3.89
N ILE A 121 -0.37 -16.43 3.28
CA ILE A 121 1.00 -16.36 3.82
C ILE A 121 0.99 -15.65 5.18
N GLU A 122 0.31 -14.51 5.27
CA GLU A 122 0.17 -13.74 6.50
C GLU A 122 -0.40 -14.60 7.63
N LYS A 123 -1.48 -15.34 7.35
CA LYS A 123 -2.13 -16.25 8.31
C LYS A 123 -1.20 -17.38 8.77
N PHE A 124 -0.29 -17.86 7.94
CA PHE A 124 0.63 -18.96 8.28
C PHE A 124 1.90 -18.50 8.99
N ILE A 125 2.48 -17.37 8.56
CA ILE A 125 3.74 -16.84 9.10
C ILE A 125 3.50 -16.12 10.42
N LEU A 126 2.46 -15.28 10.51
CA LEU A 126 2.23 -14.39 11.66
C LEU A 126 1.40 -15.00 12.79
N LYS A 127 0.84 -16.21 12.63
CA LYS A 127 0.28 -16.99 13.75
C LYS A 127 1.32 -17.84 14.50
N ARG A 128 2.53 -17.98 13.97
CA ARG A 128 3.62 -18.77 14.60
C ARG A 128 4.65 -17.93 15.36
N VAL A 129 4.52 -16.61 15.34
CA VAL A 129 5.32 -15.64 16.11
C VAL A 129 4.40 -14.94 17.09
#